data_AF-A0A2N2PSY0-F1
#
_entry.id   AF-A0A2N2PSY0-F1
#
_cell.length_a   1.000
_cell.length_b   1.000
_cell.length_c   1.000
_cell.angle_alpha   90.00
_cell.angle_beta   90.00
_cell.angle_gamma   90.00
#
_symmetry.space_group_name_H-M   'P 1'
#
loop_
_entity.id
_entity.type
_entity.pdbx_description
1 polymer ?
#
loop_
_entity_poly.entity_id
_entity_poly.type
_entity_poly.pdbx_seq_one_letter_code
_entity_poly.pdbx_strand_id
1 'polypeptide(L)'
;MIGEAGNPKPLLASRGLAHERSIDFRDDIATLKAGEMLVAPRGVEHKPRAAEVCHVMLVEPGGTLDTGDAGGDRTVAAPEWI
;
A
#
# COMPACT_ATOMS: atom_id res chain seq x y z
N MET A 1 -6.00 -3.45 -2.61
CA MET A 1 -6.04 -3.71 -1.15
C MET A 1 -6.83 -2.60 -0.52
N ILE A 2 -7.96 -2.92 0.11
CA ILE A 2 -8.57 -2.06 1.13
C ILE A 2 -7.84 -2.44 2.42
N GLY A 3 -6.97 -1.57 2.92
CA GLY A 3 -6.26 -1.83 4.17
C GLY A 3 -6.93 -1.07 5.31
N GLU A 4 -7.53 -1.77 6.27
CA GLU A 4 -7.97 -1.16 7.52
C GLU A 4 -6.94 -1.35 8.66
N ALA A 5 -6.89 -0.34 9.53
CA ALA A 5 -6.41 -0.34 10.92
C ALA A 5 -5.08 -1.06 11.27
N GLY A 6 -4.01 -0.79 10.52
CA GLY A 6 -2.64 -1.25 10.83
C GLY A 6 -1.64 -0.12 11.09
N ASN A 7 -0.40 -0.51 11.44
CA ASN A 7 0.77 0.37 11.53
C ASN A 7 0.94 1.26 10.29
N PRO A 8 1.56 2.46 10.42
CA PRO A 8 1.77 3.34 9.27
C PRO A 8 2.60 2.61 8.20
N LYS A 9 2.14 2.65 6.96
CA LYS A 9 2.79 1.98 5.82
C LYS A 9 3.30 3.04 4.84
N PRO A 10 4.62 3.27 4.78
CA PRO A 10 5.19 4.01 3.65
C PRO A 10 4.97 3.25 2.34
N LEU A 11 4.30 3.90 1.38
CA LEU A 11 4.14 3.42 0.01
C LEU A 11 5.06 4.24 -0.89
N LEU A 12 6.09 3.62 -1.43
CA LEU A 12 6.96 4.23 -2.42
C LEU A 12 6.46 3.94 -3.83
N ALA A 13 6.43 4.99 -4.65
CA ALA A 13 6.33 4.81 -6.07
C ALA A 13 7.66 4.38 -6.68
N SER A 14 7.88 3.06 -6.80
CA SER A 14 9.09 2.53 -7.44
C SER A 14 9.21 3.02 -8.88
N ARG A 15 10.45 3.31 -9.28
CA ARG A 15 10.81 3.79 -10.61
C ARG A 15 10.51 2.71 -11.65
N GLY A 16 9.47 2.94 -12.46
CA GLY A 16 9.01 2.09 -13.56
C GLY A 16 8.12 2.94 -14.47
N LEU A 17 8.03 2.56 -15.75
CA LEU A 17 7.49 3.33 -16.87
C LEU A 17 6.22 4.13 -16.51
N ALA A 18 6.25 5.40 -16.87
CA ALA A 18 5.48 6.51 -16.32
C ALA A 18 3.96 6.33 -16.42
N HIS A 19 3.29 6.02 -15.30
CA HIS A 19 1.84 6.20 -15.18
C HIS A 19 1.49 6.73 -13.77
N GLU A 20 0.67 7.77 -13.75
CA GLU A 20 0.13 8.40 -12.55
C GLU A 20 -0.77 7.42 -11.80
N ARG A 21 -0.69 7.43 -10.48
CA ARG A 21 -1.51 6.58 -9.59
C ARG A 21 -2.05 7.37 -8.43
N SER A 22 -3.20 6.93 -7.93
CA SER A 22 -3.91 7.63 -6.87
C SER A 22 -4.09 6.73 -5.66
N ILE A 23 -3.97 7.33 -4.48
CA ILE A 23 -4.37 6.74 -3.21
C ILE A 23 -5.66 7.46 -2.80
N ASP A 24 -6.79 6.76 -2.92
CA ASP A 24 -8.06 7.29 -2.45
C ASP A 24 -8.12 7.10 -0.93
N PHE A 25 -8.28 8.20 -0.21
CA PHE A 25 -8.74 8.23 1.17
C PHE A 25 -10.25 8.46 1.19
N ARG A 26 -10.89 8.41 2.36
CA ARG A 26 -12.35 8.67 2.44
C ARG A 26 -12.73 10.08 1.98
N ASP A 27 -11.90 11.05 2.31
CA ASP A 27 -12.20 12.47 2.10
C ASP A 27 -11.21 13.17 1.15
N ASP A 28 -10.23 12.44 0.60
CA ASP A 28 -9.17 13.02 -0.24
C ASP A 28 -8.58 12.00 -1.22
N ILE A 29 -7.86 12.49 -2.23
CA ILE A 29 -7.15 11.70 -3.23
C ILE A 29 -5.71 12.22 -3.33
N ALA A 30 -4.74 11.38 -2.97
CA ALA A 30 -3.33 11.69 -3.19
C ALA A 30 -2.84 11.09 -4.52
N THR A 31 -2.29 11.93 -5.39
CA THR A 31 -1.65 11.48 -6.64
C THR A 31 -0.15 11.30 -6.43
N LEU A 32 0.39 10.19 -6.94
CA LEU A 32 1.82 9.86 -6.92
C LEU A 32 2.35 9.67 -8.34
N LYS A 33 3.44 10.38 -8.66
CA LYS A 33 4.28 10.21 -9.84
C LYS A 33 5.44 9.26 -9.54
N ALA A 34 6.12 8.80 -10.60
CA ALA A 34 7.28 7.93 -10.46
C ALA A 34 8.38 8.59 -9.61
N GLY A 35 8.87 7.87 -8.59
CA GLY A 35 9.88 8.36 -7.65
C GLY A 35 9.33 9.12 -6.44
N GLU A 36 8.02 9.43 -6.40
CA GLU A 36 7.40 10.04 -5.22
C GLU A 36 7.04 8.98 -4.17
N MET A 37 6.99 9.39 -2.90
CA MET A 37 6.64 8.53 -1.77
C MET A 37 5.48 9.16 -1.01
N LEU A 38 4.54 8.33 -0.56
CA LEU A 38 3.51 8.72 0.39
C LEU A 38 3.64 7.86 1.64
N VAL A 39 3.56 8.50 2.81
CA VAL A 39 3.39 7.79 4.08
C VAL A 39 1.90 7.74 4.38
N ALA A 40 1.29 6.56 4.34
CA ALA A 40 -0.10 6.40 4.75
C ALA A 40 -0.16 6.59 6.28
N PRO A 41 -0.97 7.54 6.80
CA PRO A 41 -1.09 7.73 8.23
C PRO A 41 -1.62 6.46 8.91
N ARG A 42 -1.14 6.19 10.12
CA ARG A 42 -1.56 5.01 10.89
C ARG A 42 -3.07 5.00 11.08
N GLY A 43 -3.71 3.86 10.81
CA GLY A 43 -5.14 3.68 11.01
C GLY A 43 -6.05 4.43 10.02
N VAL A 44 -5.48 5.10 9.01
CA VAL A 44 -6.26 5.74 7.95
C VAL A 44 -6.50 4.74 6.82
N GLU A 45 -7.78 4.51 6.54
CA GLU A 45 -8.19 3.68 5.41
C GLU A 45 -7.80 4.35 4.10
N HIS A 46 -7.22 3.55 3.22
CA HIS A 46 -6.76 3.99 1.92
C HIS A 46 -6.94 2.90 0.88
N LYS A 47 -7.13 3.31 -0.37
CA LYS A 47 -7.34 2.43 -1.52
C LYS A 47 -6.42 2.86 -2.67
N PRO A 48 -5.30 2.15 -2.88
CA PRO A 48 -4.47 2.37 -4.06
C PRO A 48 -5.22 2.01 -5.34
N ARG A 49 -5.19 2.88 -6.35
CA ARG A 49 -5.71 2.64 -7.70
C ARG A 49 -4.78 3.21 -8.77
N ALA A 50 -4.80 2.60 -9.95
CA ALA A 50 -4.08 3.07 -11.13
C ALA A 50 -4.92 2.80 -12.37
N ALA A 51 -4.84 3.70 -13.36
CA ALA A 51 -5.53 3.51 -14.65
C ALA A 51 -4.85 2.44 -15.51
N GLU A 52 -3.55 2.25 -15.33
CA GLU A 52 -2.71 1.30 -16.05
C GLU A 52 -1.90 0.44 -15.06
N VAL A 53 -1.34 -0.66 -15.54
CA VAL A 53 -0.46 -1.52 -14.73
C VAL A 53 0.75 -0.71 -14.28
N CYS A 54 1.02 -0.70 -12.98
CA CYS A 54 2.18 -0.01 -12.41
C CYS A 54 2.89 -0.88 -11.38
N HIS A 55 4.17 -0.57 -11.14
CA HIS A 55 4.96 -1.18 -10.09
C HIS A 55 5.01 -0.28 -8.87
N VAL A 56 4.83 -0.86 -7.69
CA VAL A 56 4.87 -0.17 -6.41
C VAL A 56 5.80 -0.90 -5.45
N MET A 57 6.43 -0.16 -4.54
CA MET A 57 7.17 -0.76 -3.43
C MET A 57 6.46 -0.36 -2.14
N LEU A 58 5.97 -1.35 -1.41
CA LEU A 58 5.40 -1.16 -0.09
C LEU A 58 6.51 -1.41 0.94
N VAL A 59 6.65 -0.49 1.88
CA VAL A 59 7.52 -0.67 3.04
C VAL A 59 6.62 -0.68 4.26
N GLU A 60 6.66 -1.76 5.02
CA GLU A 60 5.85 -1.92 6.21
C GLU A 60 6.68 -2.53 7.35
N PRO A 61 6.30 -2.28 8.62
CA PRO A 61 6.90 -3.02 9.72
C PRO A 61 6.55 -4.50 9.52
N GLY A 62 7.54 -5.36 9.35
CA GLY A 62 7.19 -6.77 9.11
C GLY A 62 6.61 -7.45 10.35
N GLY A 63 6.05 -8.63 10.10
CA GLY A 63 5.00 -9.19 10.95
C GLY A 63 3.63 -8.53 10.71
N THR A 64 3.54 -7.51 9.85
CA THR A 64 2.26 -7.05 9.33
C THR A 64 1.66 -8.15 8.46
N LEU A 65 0.38 -8.46 8.68
CA LEU A 65 -0.34 -9.41 7.85
C LEU A 65 -0.81 -8.71 6.56
N ASP A 66 -0.42 -9.25 5.41
CA ASP A 66 -0.84 -8.76 4.09
C ASP A 66 -2.37 -8.83 3.89
N THR A 67 -3.02 -9.80 4.54
CA THR A 67 -4.47 -10.01 4.47
C THR A 67 -5.25 -9.19 5.49
N GLY A 68 -4.56 -8.45 6.38
CA GLY A 68 -5.20 -7.79 7.51
C GLY A 68 -5.92 -8.82 8.39
N ASP A 69 -7.21 -8.58 8.62
CA ASP A 69 -8.13 -9.41 9.38
C ASP A 69 -8.98 -10.36 8.50
N ALA A 70 -8.82 -10.32 7.17
CA ALA A 70 -9.60 -11.13 6.25
C ALA A 70 -9.29 -12.64 6.34
N GLY A 71 -8.11 -13.03 6.81
CA GLY A 71 -7.72 -14.44 6.98
C GLY A 71 -7.67 -15.26 5.67
N GLY A 72 -7.80 -16.59 5.80
CA GLY A 72 -7.90 -17.54 4.68
C GLY A 72 -6.57 -18.12 4.18
N ASP A 73 -6.64 -18.98 3.17
CA ASP A 73 -5.54 -19.83 2.68
C ASP A 73 -4.29 -19.07 2.22
N ARG A 74 -4.41 -17.77 1.93
CA ARG A 74 -3.30 -16.90 1.51
C ARG A 74 -2.70 -16.10 2.68
N THR A 75 -3.18 -16.28 3.90
CA THR A 75 -2.63 -15.61 5.10
C THR A 75 -1.37 -16.32 5.54
N VAL A 76 -0.26 -15.59 5.57
CA VAL A 76 1.02 -16.09 6.08
C VAL A 76 1.23 -15.52 7.48
N ALA A 77 1.10 -16.36 8.51
CA ALA A 77 1.19 -15.93 9.91
C ALA A 77 2.60 -15.50 10.33
N ALA A 78 3.63 -15.99 9.64
CA ALA A 78 5.03 -15.66 9.89
C ALA A 78 5.76 -15.52 8.55
N PRO A 79 5.69 -14.35 7.89
CA PRO A 79 6.40 -14.14 6.64
C PRO A 79 7.92 -14.21 6.87
N GLU A 80 8.64 -14.90 6.00
CA GLU A 80 10.09 -14.85 5.96
C GLU A 80 10.52 -13.43 5.54
N TRP A 81 11.39 -12.82 6.33
CA TRP A 81 11.95 -11.51 6.02
C TRP A 81 13.17 -11.68 5.10
N ILE A 82 13.21 -10.90 4.02
CA ILE A 82 14.40 -10.74 3.14
C ILE A 82 15.27 -9.61 3.68
#